data_AF-A0A933HAT0-F1
#
_entry.id   AF-A0A933HAT0-F1
#
_cell.length_a   1.000
_cell.length_b   1.000
_cell.length_c   1.000
_cell.angle_alpha   90.00
_cell.angle_beta   90.00
_cell.angle_gamma   90.00
#
_symmetry.space_group_name_H-M   'P 1'
#
loop_
_entity.id
_entity.type
_entity.pdbx_description
1 polymer ?
#
loop_
_entity_poly.entity_id
_entity_poly.type
_entity_poly.pdbx_seq_one_letter_code
_entity_poly.pdbx_strand_id
1 'polypeptide(L)'
;MKCDDAIKKLSAYLDNELKDNLRTELENHLKICPDCSREHETLAGNAKFMLTLPEIEPSPYFIQQTLAKIRKTERREKGFFTWVPVPAMAVLILVLLSYFLSFSIKVFALEPESRKKIAGHAFESAVKGSHVLGHVSFKKFCKRSCDILCECKICPMYQNKGDKMIR
;
A
#
# COMPACT_ATOMS: atom_id res chain seq x y z
N MET A 1 2.93 -15.74 36.57
CA MET A 1 3.72 -16.06 35.36
C MET A 1 4.22 -17.50 35.34
N LYS A 2 4.34 -18.10 34.14
CA LYS A 2 4.95 -19.42 33.89
C LYS A 2 6.45 -19.30 33.59
N CYS A 3 7.24 -20.34 33.84
CA CYS A 3 8.71 -20.31 33.64
C CYS A 3 9.11 -19.95 32.20
N ASP A 4 8.47 -20.54 31.18
CA ASP A 4 8.76 -20.22 29.77
C ASP A 4 8.55 -18.74 29.44
N ASP A 5 7.54 -18.12 30.05
CA ASP A 5 7.22 -16.72 29.89
C ASP A 5 8.21 -15.82 30.64
N ALA A 6 8.74 -16.30 31.77
CA ALA A 6 9.74 -15.62 32.56
C ALA A 6 11.07 -15.56 31.82
N ILE A 7 11.56 -16.71 31.34
CA ILE A 7 12.83 -16.87 30.62
C ILE A 7 12.86 -15.93 29.41
N LYS A 8 11.79 -15.91 28.60
CA LYS A 8 11.68 -15.02 27.43
C LYS A 8 11.74 -13.53 27.77
N LYS A 9 11.44 -13.14 29.01
CA LYS A 9 11.41 -11.74 29.46
C LYS A 9 12.67 -11.32 30.21
N LEU A 10 13.60 -12.22 30.49
CA LEU A 10 14.82 -11.91 31.24
C LEU A 10 15.71 -10.89 30.53
N SER A 11 15.93 -11.01 29.22
CA SER A 11 16.75 -10.05 28.47
C SER A 11 16.14 -8.65 28.51
N ALA A 12 14.86 -8.51 28.16
CA ALA A 12 14.14 -7.25 28.23
C ALA A 12 14.10 -6.66 29.65
N TYR A 13 14.12 -7.50 30.70
CA TYR A 13 14.23 -7.04 32.08
C TYR A 13 15.60 -6.45 32.38
N LEU A 14 16.69 -7.09 31.95
CA LEU A 14 18.06 -6.61 32.12
C LEU A 14 18.29 -5.29 31.38
N ASP A 15 17.69 -5.14 30.19
CA ASP A 15 17.77 -3.93 29.37
C ASP A 15 16.80 -2.83 29.80
N ASN A 16 16.03 -3.06 30.88
CA ASN A 16 15.04 -2.11 31.42
C ASN A 16 13.91 -1.74 30.43
N GLU A 17 13.51 -2.68 29.58
CA GLU A 17 12.50 -2.52 28.52
C GLU A 17 11.11 -3.06 28.90
N LEU A 18 10.96 -3.69 30.07
CA LEU A 18 9.67 -4.18 30.55
C LEU A 18 8.82 -3.07 31.17
N LYS A 19 7.51 -3.12 30.89
CA LYS A 19 6.51 -2.31 31.60
C LYS A 19 6.45 -2.69 33.09
N ASP A 20 6.15 -1.72 33.95
CA ASP A 20 6.18 -1.88 35.41
C ASP A 20 5.37 -3.07 35.92
N ASN A 21 4.17 -3.28 35.38
CA ASN A 21 3.31 -4.40 35.76
C ASN A 21 3.95 -5.77 35.48
N LEU A 22 4.55 -5.94 34.31
CA LEU A 22 5.25 -7.16 33.91
C LEU A 22 6.57 -7.33 34.67
N ARG A 23 7.24 -6.22 34.99
CA ARG A 23 8.44 -6.20 35.81
C ARG A 23 8.15 -6.77 37.20
N THR A 24 7.14 -6.26 37.88
CA THR A 24 6.76 -6.75 39.22
C THR A 24 6.33 -8.23 39.18
N GLU A 25 5.59 -8.65 38.15
CA GLU A 25 5.22 -10.06 38.00
C GLU A 25 6.45 -10.97 37.82
N LEU A 26 7.43 -10.54 37.04
CA LEU A 26 8.70 -11.23 36.83
C LEU A 26 9.54 -11.29 38.12
N GLU A 27 9.72 -10.17 38.82
CA GLU A 27 10.44 -10.11 40.09
C GLU A 27 9.81 -11.03 41.14
N ASN A 28 8.48 -11.08 41.22
CA ASN A 28 7.79 -12.00 42.11
C ASN A 28 8.03 -13.47 41.72
N HIS A 29 8.08 -13.79 40.43
CA HIS A 29 8.38 -15.13 39.96
C HIS A 29 9.83 -15.55 40.27
N LEU A 30 10.81 -14.65 40.09
CA LEU A 30 12.22 -14.93 40.39
C LEU A 30 12.45 -15.22 41.88
N LYS A 31 11.66 -14.64 42.78
CA LYS A 31 11.71 -14.96 44.22
C LYS A 31 11.21 -16.37 44.56
N ILE A 32 10.36 -16.94 43.71
CA ILE A 32 9.67 -18.21 43.98
C ILE A 32 10.30 -19.36 43.19
N CYS A 33 10.82 -19.10 41.98
CA CYS A 33 11.37 -20.11 41.09
C CYS A 33 12.92 -20.05 41.08
N PRO A 34 13.61 -21.01 41.71
CA PRO A 34 15.07 -21.03 41.75
C PRO A 34 15.70 -21.24 40.37
N ASP A 35 15.06 -21.99 39.48
CA ASP A 35 15.55 -22.22 38.12
C ASP A 35 15.59 -20.93 37.30
N CYS A 36 14.51 -20.14 37.35
CA CYS A 36 14.47 -18.85 36.65
C CYS A 36 15.41 -17.82 37.29
N SER A 37 15.61 -17.85 38.62
CA SER A 37 16.59 -17.00 39.30
C SER A 37 18.01 -17.29 38.83
N ARG A 38 18.38 -18.58 38.73
CA ARG A 38 19.70 -19.01 38.24
C ARG A 38 19.94 -18.60 36.79
N GLU A 39 18.92 -18.68 35.94
CA GLU A 39 19.02 -18.23 34.55
C GLU A 39 19.23 -16.70 34.49
N HIS A 40 18.48 -15.95 35.28
CA HIS A 40 18.66 -14.50 35.42
C HIS A 40 20.07 -14.13 35.90
N GLU A 41 20.60 -14.81 36.92
CA GLU A 41 21.95 -14.59 37.44
C GLU A 41 23.02 -14.89 36.39
N THR A 42 22.86 -15.97 35.61
CA THR A 42 23.75 -16.32 34.50
C THR A 42 23.80 -15.19 33.46
N LEU A 43 22.63 -14.73 33.00
CA LEU A 43 22.54 -13.66 32.02
C LEU A 43 23.09 -12.33 32.55
N ALA A 44 22.75 -11.97 33.79
CA ALA A 44 23.27 -10.77 34.43
C ALA A 44 24.79 -10.82 34.63
N GLY A 45 25.33 -12.00 34.95
CA GLY A 45 26.77 -12.24 35.07
C GLY A 45 27.49 -12.03 33.74
N ASN A 46 26.94 -12.57 32.66
CA ASN A 46 27.48 -12.37 31.30
C ASN A 46 27.49 -10.89 30.90
N ALA A 47 26.40 -10.17 31.16
CA ALA A 47 26.31 -8.73 30.88
C ALA A 47 27.35 -7.93 31.66
N LYS A 48 27.53 -8.23 32.96
CA LYS A 48 28.58 -7.59 33.78
C LYS A 48 29.98 -7.92 33.29
N PHE A 49 30.24 -9.15 32.88
CA PHE A 49 31.53 -9.54 32.31
C PHE A 49 31.83 -8.73 31.04
N MET A 50 30.84 -8.53 30.16
CA MET A 50 31.02 -7.71 28.96
C MET A 50 31.46 -6.27 29.26
N LEU A 51 31.05 -5.69 30.38
CA LEU A 51 31.47 -4.35 30.83
C LEU A 51 32.94 -4.30 31.31
N THR A 52 33.56 -5.45 31.57
CA THR A 52 34.98 -5.53 31.99
C THR A 52 35.95 -5.62 30.82
N LEU A 53 35.44 -5.80 29.59
CA LEU A 53 36.29 -5.86 28.41
C LEU A 53 36.95 -4.50 28.15
N PRO A 54 38.17 -4.50 27.58
CA PRO A 54 38.85 -3.26 27.23
C PRO A 54 38.03 -2.46 26.21
N GLU A 55 38.02 -1.15 26.39
CA GLU A 55 37.37 -0.24 25.44
C GLU A 55 38.07 -0.33 24.08
N ILE A 56 37.29 -0.55 23.03
CA ILE A 56 37.79 -0.67 21.67
C ILE A 56 37.79 0.72 21.05
N GLU A 57 38.97 1.26 20.78
CA GLU A 57 39.07 2.50 19.99
C GLU A 57 38.72 2.22 18.52
N PRO A 58 37.66 2.85 17.97
CA PRO A 58 37.32 2.71 16.57
C PRO A 58 38.37 3.43 15.70
N SER A 59 38.45 3.06 14.41
CA SER A 59 39.36 3.76 13.49
C SER A 59 39.02 5.25 13.38
N PRO A 60 40.01 6.15 13.17
CA PRO A 60 39.79 7.60 13.08
C PRO A 60 38.75 8.02 12.02
N TYR A 61 38.51 7.17 11.01
CA TYR A 61 37.58 7.42 9.91
C TYR A 61 36.22 6.74 10.08
N PHE A 62 36.00 5.99 11.16
CA PHE A 62 34.78 5.21 11.36
C PHE A 62 33.51 6.07 11.30
N ILE A 63 33.50 7.19 12.04
CA ILE A 63 32.35 8.10 12.08
C ILE A 63 32.10 8.70 10.69
N GLN A 64 33.16 9.12 9.99
CA GLN A 64 33.05 9.73 8.67
C GLN A 64 32.50 8.73 7.65
N GLN A 65 33.01 7.50 7.63
CA GLN A 65 32.54 6.44 6.72
C GLN A 65 31.09 6.06 7.01
N THR A 66 30.71 5.96 8.28
CA THR A 66 29.35 5.61 8.70
C THR A 66 28.36 6.70 8.29
N LEU A 67 28.65 7.96 8.59
CA LEU A 67 27.83 9.10 8.18
C LEU A 67 27.73 9.22 6.65
N ALA A 68 28.81 8.94 5.92
CA ALA A 68 28.78 8.94 4.46
C ALA A 68 27.85 7.86 3.89
N LYS A 69 27.80 6.67 4.50
CA LYS A 69 26.89 5.59 4.10
C LYS A 69 25.43 5.92 4.41
N ILE A 70 25.13 6.50 5.57
CA ILE A 70 23.77 6.93 5.95
C ILE A 70 23.26 7.96 4.95
N ARG A 71 24.03 9.02 4.68
CA ARG A 71 23.65 10.08 3.73
C ARG A 71 23.43 9.58 2.31
N LYS A 72 24.22 8.60 1.85
CA LYS A 72 24.02 7.95 0.54
C LYS A 72 22.69 7.21 0.46
N THR A 73 22.26 6.60 1.56
CA THR A 73 21.00 5.86 1.65
C THR A 73 19.81 6.81 1.64
N GLU A 74 19.84 7.88 2.45
CA GLU A 74 18.78 8.91 2.46
C GLU A 74 18.61 9.63 1.12
N ARG A 75 19.71 9.86 0.39
CA ARG A 75 19.65 10.50 -0.94
C ARG A 75 18.99 9.61 -1.99
N ARG A 76 18.89 8.30 -1.77
CA ARG A 76 18.34 7.34 -2.73
C ARG A 76 16.80 7.28 -2.73
N GLU A 77 16.14 7.93 -1.78
CA GLU A 77 14.68 7.83 -1.57
C GLU A 77 13.85 8.98 -2.15
N LYS A 78 14.44 9.91 -2.92
CA LYS A 78 13.62 10.83 -3.71
C LYS A 78 13.07 10.13 -4.94
N GLY A 79 12.07 9.29 -4.73
CA GLY A 79 11.28 8.69 -5.80
C GLY A 79 10.58 9.76 -6.64
N PHE A 80 10.21 9.39 -7.87
CA PHE A 80 9.50 10.21 -8.88
C PHE A 80 8.30 10.99 -8.30
N PHE A 81 7.70 10.49 -7.23
CA PHE A 81 6.57 11.08 -6.51
C PHE A 81 6.90 12.40 -5.78
N THR A 82 8.17 12.67 -5.46
CA THR A 82 8.59 13.94 -4.82
C THR A 82 8.67 15.12 -5.79
N TRP A 83 8.54 14.88 -7.11
CA TRP A 83 8.65 15.91 -8.14
C TRP A 83 7.30 16.42 -8.64
N VAL A 84 6.19 15.75 -8.31
CA VAL A 84 4.86 16.21 -8.71
C VAL A 84 4.33 17.20 -7.66
N PRO A 85 4.08 18.47 -8.01
CA PRO A 85 3.56 19.43 -7.06
C PRO A 85 2.14 19.03 -6.65
N VAL A 86 1.91 18.96 -5.33
CA VAL A 86 0.60 18.68 -4.70
C VAL A 86 -0.60 19.38 -5.40
N PRO A 87 -0.53 20.66 -5.81
CA PRO A 87 -1.66 21.30 -6.51
C PRO A 87 -2.00 20.67 -7.87
N ALA A 88 -1.03 20.14 -8.62
CA ALA A 88 -1.29 19.52 -9.92
C ALA A 88 -2.09 18.21 -9.78
N MET A 89 -1.82 17.43 -8.73
CA MET A 89 -2.58 16.21 -8.43
C MET A 89 -4.02 16.52 -7.99
N ALA A 90 -4.23 17.57 -7.20
CA ALA A 90 -5.56 17.99 -6.78
C ALA A 90 -6.44 18.38 -7.98
N VAL A 91 -5.89 19.14 -8.93
CA VAL A 91 -6.62 19.53 -10.16
C VAL A 91 -7.00 18.30 -11.00
N LEU A 92 -6.06 17.36 -11.19
CA LEU A 92 -6.34 16.13 -11.94
C LEU A 92 -7.47 15.32 -11.31
N ILE A 93 -7.44 15.14 -9.98
CA ILE A 93 -8.45 14.40 -9.23
C ILE A 93 -9.82 15.08 -9.36
N LEU A 94 -9.88 16.42 -9.22
CA LEU A 94 -11.12 17.17 -9.37
C LEU A 94 -11.71 17.06 -10.78
N VAL A 95 -10.86 17.06 -11.83
CA VAL A 95 -11.29 16.87 -13.22
C VAL A 95 -11.84 15.45 -13.44
N LEU A 96 -11.17 14.43 -12.90
CA LEU A 96 -11.65 13.04 -13.01
C LEU A 96 -12.95 12.82 -12.25
N LEU A 97 -13.08 13.39 -11.05
CA LEU A 97 -14.31 13.34 -10.26
C LEU A 97 -15.46 14.06 -10.97
N SER A 98 -15.24 15.27 -11.49
CA SER A 98 -16.28 16.03 -12.18
C SER A 98 -16.77 15.30 -13.45
N TYR A 99 -15.85 14.67 -14.18
CA TYR A 99 -16.18 13.82 -15.32
C TYR A 99 -17.00 12.60 -14.89
N PHE A 100 -16.58 11.91 -13.81
CA PHE A 100 -17.28 10.75 -13.27
C PHE A 100 -18.69 11.09 -12.81
N LEU A 101 -18.86 12.15 -12.01
CA LEU A 101 -20.16 12.67 -11.57
C LEU A 101 -21.06 13.02 -12.75
N SER A 102 -20.52 13.73 -13.75
CA SER A 102 -21.26 14.09 -14.97
C SER A 102 -21.72 12.85 -15.74
N PHE A 103 -20.90 11.80 -15.79
CA PHE A 103 -21.25 10.53 -16.40
C PHE A 103 -22.33 9.78 -15.59
N SER A 104 -22.18 9.70 -14.27
CA SER A 104 -23.14 9.04 -13.37
C SER A 104 -24.53 9.67 -13.44
N ILE A 105 -24.63 10.99 -13.48
CA ILE A 105 -25.92 11.70 -13.60
C ILE A 105 -26.60 11.33 -14.93
N LYS A 106 -25.86 11.34 -16.04
CA LYS A 106 -26.39 10.94 -17.36
C LYS A 106 -26.84 9.49 -17.39
N VAL A 107 -26.13 8.58 -16.71
CA VAL A 107 -26.50 7.17 -16.60
C VAL A 107 -27.73 6.96 -15.69
N PHE A 108 -27.97 7.84 -14.73
CA PHE A 108 -29.17 7.78 -13.87
C PHE A 108 -30.42 8.34 -14.55
N ALA A 109 -30.26 9.25 -15.50
CA ALA A 109 -31.35 9.81 -16.30
C ALA A 109 -31.89 8.86 -17.41
N LEU A 110 -31.38 7.63 -17.52
CA LEU A 110 -31.83 6.64 -18.50
C LEU A 110 -32.96 5.75 -17.97
N GLU A 111 -33.87 5.34 -18.85
CA GLU A 111 -34.94 4.38 -18.54
C GLU A 111 -34.40 3.07 -17.93
N PRO A 112 -35.16 2.44 -17.00
CA PRO A 112 -34.70 1.31 -16.19
C PRO A 112 -34.33 0.06 -17.02
N GLU A 113 -34.96 -0.12 -18.19
CA GLU A 113 -34.66 -1.21 -19.14
C GLU A 113 -33.27 -1.04 -19.80
N SER A 114 -32.96 0.17 -20.27
CA SER A 114 -31.67 0.50 -20.89
C SER A 114 -30.52 0.47 -19.89
N ARG A 115 -30.78 0.86 -18.64
CA ARG A 115 -29.83 0.79 -17.51
C ARG A 115 -29.36 -0.63 -17.22
N LYS A 116 -30.25 -1.62 -17.20
CA LYS A 116 -29.89 -3.03 -16.95
C LYS A 116 -29.02 -3.61 -18.07
N LYS A 117 -29.30 -3.26 -19.33
CA LYS A 117 -28.48 -3.70 -20.48
C LYS A 117 -27.06 -3.12 -20.45
N ILE A 118 -26.92 -1.84 -20.09
CA ILE A 118 -25.60 -1.19 -19.96
C ILE A 118 -24.81 -1.78 -18.78
N ALA A 119 -25.45 -1.99 -17.63
CA ALA A 119 -24.81 -2.60 -16.46
C ALA A 119 -24.35 -4.04 -16.75
N GLY A 120 -25.15 -4.84 -17.46
CA GLY A 120 -24.79 -6.19 -17.89
C GLY A 120 -23.56 -6.22 -18.78
N HIS A 121 -23.48 -5.33 -19.78
CA HIS A 121 -22.33 -5.25 -20.69
C HIS A 121 -21.06 -4.68 -20.03
N ALA A 122 -21.21 -3.76 -19.09
CA ALA A 122 -20.10 -3.25 -18.28
C ALA A 122 -19.53 -4.34 -17.36
N PHE A 123 -20.39 -5.12 -16.71
CA PHE A 123 -19.98 -6.25 -15.87
C PHE A 123 -19.32 -7.37 -16.68
N GLU A 124 -19.86 -7.71 -17.85
CA GLU A 124 -19.27 -8.73 -18.73
C GLU A 124 -17.88 -8.32 -19.25
N SER A 125 -17.69 -7.03 -19.54
CA SER A 125 -16.40 -6.49 -19.99
C SER A 125 -15.36 -6.43 -18.86
N ALA A 126 -15.80 -6.19 -17.62
CA ALA A 126 -14.94 -6.22 -16.43
C ALA A 126 -14.55 -7.65 -16.03
N VAL A 127 -15.48 -8.61 -16.12
CA VAL A 127 -15.23 -10.03 -15.80
C VAL A 127 -14.34 -10.70 -16.85
N LYS A 128 -14.43 -10.32 -18.13
CA LYS A 128 -13.55 -10.84 -19.20
C LYS A 128 -12.16 -10.18 -19.26
N GLY A 129 -11.75 -9.45 -18.21
CA GLY A 129 -10.38 -8.93 -18.06
C GLY A 129 -9.96 -7.92 -19.13
N SER A 130 -10.90 -7.35 -19.89
CA SER A 130 -10.60 -6.36 -20.90
C SER A 130 -10.45 -5.00 -20.23
N HIS A 131 -9.23 -4.46 -20.13
CA HIS A 131 -9.02 -3.10 -19.63
C HIS A 131 -9.97 -2.14 -20.36
N VAL A 132 -10.92 -1.57 -19.62
CA VAL A 132 -11.90 -0.57 -20.12
C VAL A 132 -11.18 0.65 -20.72
N LEU A 133 -9.91 0.84 -20.35
CA LEU A 133 -8.99 1.87 -20.82
C LEU A 133 -8.31 1.55 -22.18
N GLY A 134 -8.53 0.36 -22.76
CA GLY A 134 -8.02 0.03 -24.08
C GLY A 134 -8.78 0.76 -25.18
N HIS A 135 -8.09 1.54 -26.02
CA HIS A 135 -8.68 2.35 -27.10
C HIS A 135 -9.62 1.54 -28.05
N VAL A 136 -9.33 0.25 -28.27
CA VAL A 136 -10.16 -0.66 -29.08
C VAL A 136 -11.43 -1.10 -28.36
N SER A 137 -11.33 -1.39 -27.05
CA SER A 137 -12.46 -1.83 -26.22
C SER A 137 -13.41 -0.68 -25.93
N PHE A 138 -12.87 0.52 -25.67
CA PHE A 138 -13.68 1.73 -25.52
C PHE A 138 -14.45 2.05 -26.80
N LYS A 139 -13.84 1.91 -27.99
CA LYS A 139 -14.52 2.14 -29.27
C LYS A 139 -15.66 1.15 -29.51
N LYS A 140 -15.50 -0.12 -29.11
CA LYS A 140 -16.58 -1.14 -29.16
C LYS A 140 -17.69 -0.87 -28.14
N PHE A 141 -17.33 -0.50 -26.91
CA PHE A 141 -18.29 -0.14 -25.87
C PHE A 141 -19.08 1.12 -26.23
N CYS A 142 -18.38 2.16 -26.70
CA CYS A 142 -18.96 3.41 -27.17
C CYS A 142 -19.89 3.18 -28.37
N LYS A 143 -19.47 2.39 -29.37
CA LYS A 143 -20.33 2.02 -30.52
C LYS A 143 -21.61 1.32 -30.07
N ARG A 144 -21.49 0.32 -29.20
CA ARG A 144 -22.63 -0.48 -28.72
C ARG A 144 -23.56 0.31 -27.80
N SER A 145 -23.01 1.25 -27.02
CA SER A 145 -23.79 2.19 -26.23
C SER A 145 -24.54 3.19 -27.11
N CYS A 146 -23.91 3.67 -28.19
CA CYS A 146 -24.53 4.58 -29.16
C CYS A 146 -25.72 3.91 -29.89
N ASP A 147 -25.56 2.64 -30.29
CA ASP A 147 -26.63 1.86 -30.95
C ASP A 147 -27.85 1.63 -30.02
N ILE A 148 -27.64 1.56 -28.70
CA ILE A 148 -28.71 1.39 -27.71
C ILE A 148 -29.37 2.73 -27.36
N LEU A 149 -28.61 3.82 -27.36
CA LEU A 149 -29.06 5.14 -26.92
C LEU A 149 -29.76 5.95 -28.01
N CYS A 150 -29.43 5.69 -29.28
CA CYS A 150 -29.95 6.43 -30.42
C CYS A 150 -30.57 5.44 -31.42
N GLU A 151 -31.87 5.18 -31.33
CA GLU A 151 -32.64 4.53 -32.41
C GLU A 151 -32.77 5.44 -33.66
N CYS A 152 -31.67 6.05 -34.12
CA CYS A 152 -31.67 7.09 -35.14
C CYS A 152 -30.89 6.70 -36.39
N LYS A 153 -31.63 6.57 -37.49
CA LYS A 153 -31.20 6.43 -38.90
C LYS A 153 -30.31 7.57 -39.44
N ILE A 154 -29.77 8.45 -38.62
CA ILE A 154 -29.04 9.65 -39.05
C ILE A 154 -27.78 9.81 -38.21
N CYS A 155 -26.72 9.06 -38.56
CA CYS A 155 -25.38 9.35 -38.09
C CYS A 155 -24.53 9.80 -39.30
N PRO A 156 -24.01 11.04 -39.33
CA PRO A 156 -23.30 11.61 -40.49
C PRO A 156 -21.91 11.00 -40.73
N MET A 157 -21.47 10.07 -39.87
CA MET A 157 -20.23 9.29 -40.07
C MET A 157 -20.41 8.09 -41.04
N TYR A 158 -21.63 7.85 -41.55
CA TYR A 158 -21.95 6.71 -42.44
C TYR A 158 -22.41 7.12 -43.85
N GLN A 159 -22.17 8.35 -44.32
CA GLN A 159 -22.45 8.68 -45.73
C GLN A 159 -21.26 8.46 -46.68
N ASN A 160 -20.10 8.01 -46.20
CA ASN A 160 -18.88 7.95 -47.01
C ASN A 160 -18.26 6.55 -47.17
N LYS A 161 -19.06 5.49 -47.04
CA LYS A 161 -18.61 4.09 -47.25
C LYS A 161 -19.62 3.20 -47.99
N GLY A 162 -20.49 3.81 -48.81
CA GLY A 162 -21.54 3.10 -49.54
C GLY A 162 -21.39 3.04 -51.06
N ASP A 163 -20.34 3.61 -51.66
CA ASP A 163 -20.29 3.78 -53.14
C ASP A 163 -19.11 3.08 -53.84
N LYS A 164 -18.68 1.94 -53.30
CA LYS A 164 -17.80 1.02 -54.03
C LYS A 164 -18.16 -0.42 -53.68
N MET A 165 -19.04 -1.01 -54.49
CA MET A 165 -19.07 -2.42 -54.91
C MET A 165 -20.50 -2.80 -55.32
N ILE A 166 -20.93 -2.41 -56.52
CA ILE A 166 -21.68 -3.28 -57.44
C ILE A 166 -21.34 -2.82 -58.86
N ARG A 167 -20.35 -3.46 -59.49
CA ARG A 167 -20.41 -3.83 -60.89
C ARG A 167 -19.84 -5.25 -60.99
#